data_AF-A0A7Z9XFS3-F1
#
_entry.id   AF-A0A7Z9XFS3-F1
#
_cell.length_a   1.000
_cell.length_b   1.000
_cell.length_c   1.000
_cell.angle_alpha   90.00
_cell.angle_beta   90.00
_cell.angle_gamma   90.00
#
_symmetry.space_group_name_H-M   'P 1'
#
loop_
_entity.id
_entity.type
_entity.pdbx_description
1 polymer ?
#
loop_
_entity_poly.entity_id
_entity_poly.type
_entity_poly.pdbx_seq_one_letter_code
_entity_poly.pdbx_strand_id
1 'polypeptide(L)'
;MADEKTLNPKGKTLTIELAVGAFILAGFACLAYLSIRLARMDMFGSKGYEVVAVFSDCGGLKPGATVSIAGVDVGRVRKITLKN
;
A
#
# COMPACT_ATOMS: atom_id res chain seq x y z
N MET A 1 64.60 -9.12 23.65
CA MET A 1 63.88 -10.12 24.47
C MET A 1 62.40 -9.79 24.33
N ALA A 2 61.64 -10.72 23.72
CA ALA A 2 60.17 -10.84 23.65
C ALA A 2 59.31 -9.76 22.93
N ASP A 3 58.99 -10.12 21.68
CA ASP A 3 57.75 -9.95 20.90
C ASP A 3 56.45 -9.69 21.70
N GLU A 4 55.84 -8.51 21.49
CA GLU A 4 54.43 -8.21 21.79
C GLU A 4 53.64 -8.21 20.47
N LYS A 5 53.57 -9.38 19.82
CA LYS A 5 52.83 -9.52 18.58
C LYS A 5 51.37 -9.88 18.87
N THR A 6 50.52 -8.89 18.60
CA THR A 6 49.19 -9.06 18.01
C THR A 6 48.18 -9.93 18.77
N LEU A 7 47.39 -9.29 19.64
CA LEU A 7 46.02 -9.75 19.91
C LEU A 7 45.03 -8.72 19.33
N ASN A 8 44.79 -8.82 18.02
CA ASN A 8 43.72 -8.11 17.34
C ASN A 8 42.51 -9.07 17.21
N PRO A 9 41.41 -8.89 17.95
CA PRO A 9 40.24 -9.75 17.86
C PRO A 9 39.47 -9.47 16.56
N LYS A 10 39.83 -10.20 15.49
CA LYS A 10 39.27 -10.13 14.13
C LYS A 10 37.88 -10.79 14.01
N GLY A 11 36.96 -10.48 14.94
CA GLY A 11 35.65 -11.14 15.02
C GLY A 11 34.44 -10.24 15.30
N LYS A 12 34.61 -8.91 15.39
CA LYS A 12 33.53 -7.99 15.82
C LYS A 12 32.81 -7.27 14.66
N THR A 13 33.43 -7.10 13.50
CA THR A 13 32.85 -6.33 12.38
C THR A 13 31.85 -7.14 11.57
N LEU A 14 32.08 -8.45 11.39
CA LEU A 14 31.17 -9.35 10.67
C LEU A 14 29.77 -9.38 11.31
N THR A 15 29.69 -9.32 12.64
CA THR A 15 28.41 -9.28 13.36
C THR A 15 27.66 -7.98 13.12
N ILE A 16 28.37 -6.84 13.03
CA ILE A 16 27.77 -5.53 12.78
C ILE A 16 27.31 -5.41 11.33
N GLU A 17 28.11 -5.86 10.37
CA GLU A 17 27.76 -5.90 8.95
C GLU A 17 26.52 -6.77 8.71
N LEU A 18 26.47 -7.95 9.34
CA LEU A 18 25.30 -8.83 9.28
C LEU A 18 24.06 -8.20 9.95
N ALA A 19 24.23 -7.52 11.08
CA ALA A 19 23.13 -6.84 11.78
C ALA A 19 22.55 -5.69 10.95
N VAL A 20 23.40 -4.88 10.31
CA VAL A 20 22.96 -3.79 9.43
C VAL A 20 22.26 -4.35 8.19
N GLY A 21 22.80 -5.41 7.59
CA GLY A 21 22.15 -6.09 6.46
C GLY A 21 20.78 -6.64 6.82
N ALA A 22 20.65 -7.29 7.98
CA ALA A 22 19.37 -7.79 8.49
C ALA A 22 18.37 -6.65 8.78
N PHE A 23 18.84 -5.53 9.33
CA PHE A 23 17.99 -4.36 9.59
C PHE A 23 17.43 -3.75 8.29
N ILE A 24 18.28 -3.61 7.26
CA ILE A 24 17.85 -3.11 5.95
C ILE A 24 16.84 -4.07 5.31
N LEU A 25 17.09 -5.38 5.34
CA LEU A 25 16.16 -6.40 4.84
C LEU A 25 14.81 -6.35 5.55
N ALA A 26 14.80 -6.22 6.88
CA ALA A 26 13.58 -6.08 7.66
C ALA A 26 12.83 -4.79 7.32
N GLY A 27 13.54 -3.67 7.15
CA GLY A 27 12.96 -2.39 6.72
C GLY A 27 12.33 -2.49 5.33
N PHE A 28 13.01 -3.14 4.39
CA PHE A 28 12.49 -3.34 3.03
C PHE A 28 11.27 -4.26 3.03
N ALA A 29 11.28 -5.32 3.84
CA ALA A 29 10.12 -6.20 4.01
C ALA A 29 8.92 -5.45 4.61
N CYS A 30 9.15 -4.57 5.57
CA CYS A 30 8.11 -3.73 6.17
C CYS A 30 7.51 -2.75 5.14
N LEU A 31 8.36 -2.07 4.36
CA LEU A 31 7.93 -1.18 3.28
C LEU A 31 7.14 -1.92 2.21
N ALA A 32 7.63 -3.08 1.76
CA ALA A 32 6.92 -3.93 0.80
C ALA A 32 5.54 -4.35 1.33
N TYR A 33 5.47 -4.77 2.61
CA TYR A 33 4.23 -5.15 3.26
C TYR A 33 3.24 -3.99 3.32
N LEU A 34 3.68 -2.80 3.74
CA LEU A 34 2.82 -1.62 3.83
C LEU A 34 2.30 -1.19 2.45
N SER A 35 3.16 -1.20 1.43
CA SER A 35 2.79 -0.88 0.05
C SER A 35 1.67 -1.80 -0.46
N ILE A 36 1.83 -3.12 -0.27
CA ILE A 36 0.81 -4.11 -0.66
C ILE A 36 -0.46 -3.94 0.18
N ARG A 37 -0.34 -3.73 1.50
CA ARG A 37 -1.49 -3.58 2.39
C ARG A 37 -2.32 -2.35 2.03
N LEU A 38 -1.69 -1.22 1.71
CA LEU A 38 -2.37 0.00 1.31
C LEU A 38 -3.05 -0.15 -0.05
N ALA A 39 -2.38 -0.75 -1.03
CA ALA A 39 -2.97 -1.08 -2.33
C ALA A 39 -4.16 -2.05 -2.19
N ARG A 40 -4.03 -3.05 -1.32
CA ARG A 40 -5.11 -4.01 -1.05
C ARG A 40 -6.27 -3.34 -0.31
N MET A 41 -6.03 -2.39 0.59
CA MET A 41 -7.10 -1.64 1.27
C MET A 41 -7.88 -0.72 0.32
N ASP A 42 -7.21 -0.14 -0.68
CA ASP A 42 -7.88 0.63 -1.73
C ASP A 42 -8.77 -0.28 -2.61
N MET A 43 -8.29 -1.50 -2.90
CA MET A 43 -9.06 -2.51 -3.64
C MET A 43 -10.12 -3.26 -2.80
N PHE A 44 -9.91 -3.40 -1.50
CA PHE A 44 -10.85 -3.98 -0.52
C PHE A 44 -11.73 -2.92 0.15
N GLY A 45 -11.70 -1.67 -0.32
CA GLY A 45 -12.56 -0.58 0.12
C GLY A 45 -14.02 -0.94 -0.07
N SER A 46 -14.58 -1.58 0.97
CA SER A 46 -15.89 -2.23 1.07
C SER A 46 -16.15 -3.29 0.00
N LYS A 47 -16.62 -4.46 0.45
CA LYS A 47 -17.41 -5.38 -0.39
C LYS A 47 -18.74 -4.69 -0.75
N GLY A 48 -18.66 -3.63 -1.55
CA GLY A 48 -19.81 -2.95 -2.12
C GLY A 48 -20.46 -3.85 -3.18
N TYR A 49 -21.71 -3.57 -3.48
CA TYR A 49 -22.43 -4.18 -4.58
C TYR A 49 -22.62 -3.13 -5.68
N GLU A 50 -22.64 -3.59 -6.93
CA GLU A 50 -22.93 -2.71 -8.06
C GLU A 50 -24.44 -2.44 -8.10
N VAL A 51 -24.81 -1.16 -8.15
CA VAL A 51 -26.20 -0.72 -8.26
C VAL A 51 -26.37 -0.01 -9.59
N VAL A 52 -27.44 -0.36 -10.31
CA VAL A 52 -27.81 0.30 -11.56
C VAL A 52 -29.03 1.17 -11.30
N ALA A 53 -28.91 2.43 -11.66
CA ALA A 53 -30.02 3.39 -11.64
C ALA A 53 -30.23 3.94 -13.05
N VAL A 54 -31.50 4.20 -13.40
CA VAL A 54 -31.89 4.75 -14.69
C VAL A 54 -32.38 6.17 -14.46
N PHE A 55 -31.84 7.11 -15.22
CA PHE A 55 -32.19 8.53 -15.16
C PHE A 55 -32.58 9.03 -16.55
N SER A 56 -33.51 9.98 -16.61
CA SER A 56 -33.91 10.62 -17.88
C SER A 56 -32.85 11.61 -18.39
N ASP A 57 -32.12 12.26 -17.48
CA ASP A 57 -30.95 13.08 -17.76
C ASP A 57 -29.91 12.90 -16.65
N CYS A 58 -28.64 12.84 -17.04
CA CYS A 58 -27.52 12.62 -16.12
C CYS A 58 -26.64 13.87 -15.93
N GLY A 59 -27.03 15.04 -16.48
CA GLY A 59 -26.46 16.36 -16.19
C GLY A 59 -24.97 16.40 -15.83
N GLY A 60 -24.07 16.27 -16.79
CA GLY A 60 -22.61 16.45 -16.59
C GLY A 60 -21.93 15.40 -15.68
N LEU A 61 -22.63 14.34 -15.28
CA LEU A 61 -22.06 13.25 -14.50
C LEU A 61 -20.95 12.55 -15.28
N LYS A 62 -19.83 12.27 -14.61
CA LYS A 62 -18.66 11.62 -15.19
C LYS A 62 -18.34 10.30 -14.46
N PRO A 63 -17.74 9.32 -15.15
CA PRO A 63 -17.14 8.18 -14.47
C PRO A 63 -16.16 8.64 -13.39
N GLY A 64 -16.22 8.01 -12.22
CA GLY A 64 -15.42 8.39 -11.04
C GLY A 64 -16.05 9.49 -10.17
N ALA A 65 -17.20 10.05 -10.54
CA ALA A 65 -17.95 10.96 -9.67
C ALA A 65 -18.32 10.27 -8.34
N THR A 66 -18.25 11.03 -7.24
CA THR A 66 -18.59 10.53 -5.91
C THR A 66 -20.10 10.30 -5.79
N VAL A 67 -20.47 9.18 -5.17
CA VAL A 67 -21.85 8.87 -4.81
C VAL A 67 -21.98 9.08 -3.31
N SER A 68 -22.90 9.94 -2.89
CA SER A 68 -23.11 10.27 -1.49
C SER A 68 -24.58 10.04 -1.09
N ILE A 69 -24.80 9.54 0.13
CA ILE A 69 -26.13 9.36 0.72
C ILE A 69 -26.19 10.20 1.99
N ALA A 70 -27.18 11.09 2.07
CA ALA A 70 -27.34 12.02 3.20
C ALA A 70 -26.05 12.81 3.54
N GLY A 71 -25.24 13.14 2.52
CA GLY A 71 -23.99 13.89 2.69
C GLY A 71 -22.76 13.04 3.04
N VAL A 72 -22.89 11.72 3.12
CA VAL A 72 -21.77 10.80 3.39
C VAL A 72 -21.37 10.10 2.10
N ASP A 73 -20.07 10.07 1.79
CA ASP A 73 -19.52 9.38 0.64
C ASP A 73 -19.61 7.87 0.80
N VAL A 74 -20.35 7.22 -0.10
CA VAL A 74 -20.64 5.78 -0.05
C VAL A 74 -20.06 5.00 -1.23
N GLY A 75 -19.61 5.68 -2.28
CA GLY A 75 -19.04 5.02 -3.45
C GLY A 75 -18.66 5.96 -4.59
N ARG A 76 -18.40 5.38 -5.77
CA ARG A 76 -18.13 6.11 -7.00
C ARG A 76 -18.86 5.53 -8.19
N VAL A 77 -19.19 6.39 -9.16
CA VAL A 77 -19.79 5.99 -10.44
C VAL A 77 -18.77 5.20 -11.25
N ARG A 78 -19.07 3.91 -11.51
CA ARG A 78 -18.19 3.03 -12.30
C ARG A 78 -18.30 3.30 -13.80
N LYS A 79 -19.52 3.35 -14.34
CA LYS A 79 -19.80 3.50 -15.76
C LYS A 79 -21.15 4.16 -15.99
N ILE A 80 -21.26 4.92 -17.07
CA ILE A 80 -22.50 5.50 -17.58
C ILE A 80 -22.74 4.89 -18.96
N THR A 81 -23.97 4.46 -19.24
CA THR A 81 -24.33 3.84 -20.53
C THR A 81 -25.73 4.29 -20.91
N LEU A 82 -25.94 4.59 -22.19
CA LEU A 82 -27.25 4.90 -22.73
C LEU A 82 -27.96 3.59 -23.08
N LYS A 83 -29.15 3.38 -22.51
CA LYS A 83 -30.01 2.24 -22.86
C LYS A 83 -30.95 2.69 -23.98
N ASN A 84 -30.87 2.01 -25.12
CA ASN A 84 -31.72 2.22 -26.30
C ASN A 84 -33.02 1.42 -26.18
#